data_AF-A0A2N1RR06-F1
#
_entry.id   AF-A0A2N1RR06-F1
#
_cell.length_a   1.000
_cell.length_b   1.000
_cell.length_c   1.000
_cell.angle_alpha   90.00
_cell.angle_beta   90.00
_cell.angle_gamma   90.00
#
_symmetry.space_group_name_H-M   'P 1'
#
loop_
_entity.id
_entity.type
_entity.pdbx_description
1 polymer ?
#
loop_
_entity_poly.entity_id
_entity_poly.type
_entity_poly.pdbx_seq_one_letter_code
_entity_poly.pdbx_strand_id
1 'polypeptide(L)'
;MKKKYLYITAILLIKMLIPAFPEGHDDLQIKKLTVDRMIYFPVTQDNINYIFMQAIENDTAIIIGDFSGLEKKIIMIIDKNSDNTIDSVFEYYPLTKDLRKKNNSSSKFFNKDIAKLKKDIIEGTIYKGNYTDGMKSIKTLESILNNSDTRSLYADVYGFNIKYYEIDELKKHSALFTYGKASAGYYLQFKTVYYRKDHRTEERPVLNYSVYCRDSNDPIVKETVENLFKIRQPGVNSQKRYK
;
A
#
# COMPACT_ATOMS: atom_id res chain seq x y z
N MET A 1 -21.45 -10.16 49.64
CA MET A 1 -20.30 -9.73 48.82
C MET A 1 -20.26 -10.45 47.45
N LYS A 2 -21.27 -10.26 46.57
CA LYS A 2 -21.33 -10.95 45.25
C LYS A 2 -21.75 -10.06 44.07
N LYS A 3 -21.75 -8.72 44.22
CA LYS A 3 -22.13 -7.79 43.14
C LYS A 3 -21.00 -6.89 42.60
N LYS A 4 -19.80 -6.92 43.20
CA LYS A 4 -18.65 -6.10 42.76
C LYS A 4 -17.75 -6.76 41.70
N TYR A 5 -17.84 -8.08 41.52
CA TYR A 5 -17.00 -8.81 40.55
C TYR A 5 -17.62 -8.95 39.15
N LEU A 6 -18.91 -8.64 38.97
CA LEU A 6 -19.56 -8.71 37.66
C LEU A 6 -19.30 -7.48 36.78
N TYR A 7 -18.96 -6.33 37.38
CA TYR A 7 -18.68 -5.10 36.64
C TYR A 7 -17.22 -4.99 36.17
N ILE A 8 -16.29 -5.68 36.82
CA ILE A 8 -14.85 -5.61 36.47
C ILE A 8 -14.56 -6.48 35.23
N THR A 9 -15.29 -7.58 35.03
CA THR A 9 -15.15 -8.44 33.84
C THR A 9 -15.78 -7.82 32.59
N ALA A 10 -16.86 -7.04 32.73
CA ALA A 10 -17.49 -6.34 31.61
C ALA A 10 -16.63 -5.18 31.04
N ILE A 11 -15.90 -4.46 31.90
CA ILE A 11 -15.03 -3.36 31.47
C ILE A 11 -13.75 -3.88 30.78
N LEU A 12 -13.29 -5.09 31.11
CA LEU A 12 -12.12 -5.70 30.46
C LEU A 12 -12.44 -6.26 29.06
N LEU A 13 -13.68 -6.70 28.82
CA LEU A 13 -14.12 -7.22 27.51
C LEU A 13 -14.41 -6.10 26.50
N ILE A 14 -14.81 -4.91 26.95
CA ILE A 14 -15.08 -3.76 26.06
C ILE A 14 -13.79 -3.13 25.50
N LYS A 15 -12.64 -3.33 26.15
CA LYS A 15 -11.35 -2.86 25.63
C LYS A 15 -10.73 -3.73 24.53
N MET A 16 -11.31 -4.90 24.22
CA MET A 16 -10.86 -5.75 23.11
C MET A 16 -11.60 -5.49 21.78
N LEU A 17 -12.53 -4.53 21.76
CA LEU A 17 -13.32 -4.17 20.57
C LEU A 17 -13.06 -2.75 20.10
N ILE A 18 -11.87 -2.19 20.35
CA ILE A 18 -11.45 -1.00 19.60
C ILE A 18 -10.97 -1.52 18.23
N PRO A 19 -11.69 -1.25 17.12
CA PRO A 19 -11.10 -1.44 15.81
C PRO A 19 -9.85 -0.57 15.73
N ALA A 20 -8.68 -1.18 15.61
CA ALA A 20 -7.43 -0.51 15.28
C ALA A 20 -7.40 -0.09 13.78
N PHE A 21 -8.54 0.31 13.23
CA PHE A 21 -8.68 0.71 11.84
C PHE A 21 -8.74 2.23 11.77
N PRO A 22 -7.82 2.88 11.03
CA PRO A 22 -7.91 4.31 10.76
C PRO A 22 -9.20 4.62 9.99
N GLU A 23 -9.86 5.69 10.40
CA GLU A 23 -11.11 6.20 9.84
C GLU A 23 -10.99 6.50 8.33
N GLY A 24 -11.95 5.99 7.55
CA GLY A 24 -12.33 6.49 6.21
C GLY A 24 -11.45 6.11 5.02
N HIS A 25 -10.18 6.50 5.01
CA HIS A 25 -9.35 6.48 3.80
C HIS A 25 -8.72 5.12 3.49
N ASP A 26 -8.33 4.35 4.51
CA ASP A 26 -7.76 3.01 4.32
C ASP A 26 -8.79 2.05 3.68
N ASP A 27 -10.10 2.28 3.90
CA ASP A 27 -11.16 1.47 3.28
C ASP A 27 -11.14 1.53 1.75
N LEU A 28 -10.82 2.71 1.19
CA LEU A 28 -10.70 2.91 -0.25
C LEU A 28 -9.51 2.16 -0.85
N GLN A 29 -8.46 1.92 -0.07
CA GLN A 29 -7.25 1.25 -0.54
C GLN A 29 -7.23 -0.26 -0.22
N ILE A 30 -7.99 -0.71 0.78
CA ILE A 30 -7.97 -2.10 1.26
C ILE A 30 -9.05 -2.96 0.60
N LYS A 31 -10.25 -2.42 0.40
CA LYS A 31 -11.33 -3.16 -0.27
C LYS A 31 -11.09 -3.18 -1.78
N LYS A 32 -11.60 -4.23 -2.44
CA LYS A 32 -11.50 -4.39 -3.90
C LYS A 32 -11.97 -3.11 -4.60
N LEU A 33 -11.09 -2.56 -5.43
CA LEU A 33 -11.37 -1.37 -6.21
C LEU A 33 -12.37 -1.69 -7.31
N THR A 34 -13.37 -0.81 -7.41
CA THR A 34 -14.41 -0.86 -8.42
C THR A 34 -14.59 0.55 -8.98
N VAL A 35 -15.11 0.65 -10.21
CA VAL A 35 -15.20 1.92 -10.94
C VAL A 35 -16.06 2.96 -10.21
N ASP A 36 -17.14 2.52 -9.57
CA ASP A 36 -18.03 3.36 -8.75
C ASP A 36 -17.32 4.00 -7.56
N ARG A 37 -16.22 3.42 -7.08
CA ARG A 37 -15.44 3.95 -5.97
C ARG A 37 -14.47 5.06 -6.36
N MET A 38 -14.21 5.25 -7.66
CA MET A 38 -13.31 6.29 -8.15
C MET A 38 -13.70 7.69 -7.67
N ILE A 39 -15.00 7.94 -7.51
CA ILE A 39 -15.54 9.25 -7.08
C ILE A 39 -15.15 9.62 -5.65
N TYR A 40 -14.77 8.63 -4.83
CA TYR A 40 -14.40 8.83 -3.43
C TYR A 40 -12.91 9.07 -3.24
N PHE A 41 -12.10 8.90 -4.29
CA PHE A 41 -10.68 9.22 -4.21
C PHE A 41 -10.47 10.73 -4.06
N PRO A 42 -9.51 11.14 -3.20
CA PRO A 42 -9.34 12.54 -2.85
C PRO A 42 -8.90 13.38 -4.05
N VAL A 43 -9.37 14.63 -4.10
CA VAL A 43 -8.85 15.65 -5.01
C VAL A 43 -8.11 16.67 -4.17
N THR A 44 -6.82 16.79 -4.42
CA THR A 44 -5.93 17.58 -3.56
C THR A 44 -5.99 19.05 -3.94
N GLN A 45 -5.97 19.93 -2.92
CA GLN A 45 -6.06 21.39 -3.13
C GLN A 45 -4.77 21.96 -3.71
N ASP A 46 -3.64 21.40 -3.28
CA ASP A 46 -2.28 21.76 -3.72
C ASP A 46 -1.88 21.10 -5.04
N ASN A 47 -2.74 20.26 -5.62
CA ASN A 47 -2.50 19.48 -6.85
C ASN A 47 -1.44 18.39 -6.71
N ILE A 48 -1.16 17.91 -5.48
CA ILE A 48 -0.25 16.77 -5.30
C ILE A 48 -0.84 15.51 -5.95
N ASN A 49 -0.05 14.88 -6.82
CA ASN A 49 -0.44 13.67 -7.52
C ASN A 49 -0.28 12.46 -6.60
N TYR A 50 -1.07 11.41 -6.83
CA TYR A 50 -0.89 10.13 -6.15
C TYR A 50 -1.02 8.96 -7.11
N ILE A 51 -0.32 7.88 -6.80
CA ILE A 51 -0.37 6.62 -7.54
C ILE A 51 -0.47 5.49 -6.53
N PHE A 52 -1.42 4.59 -6.76
CA PHE A 52 -1.69 3.45 -5.90
C PHE A 52 -1.97 2.20 -6.74
N MET A 53 -1.33 1.08 -6.42
CA MET A 53 -1.60 -0.21 -7.03
C MET A 53 -2.27 -1.16 -6.03
N GLN A 54 -3.36 -1.77 -6.45
CA GLN A 54 -4.03 -2.86 -5.75
C GLN A 54 -4.02 -4.11 -6.62
N ALA A 55 -3.63 -5.26 -6.06
CA ALA A 55 -3.78 -6.56 -6.72
C ALA A 55 -4.46 -7.55 -5.77
N ILE A 56 -5.67 -7.99 -6.10
CA ILE A 56 -6.45 -8.91 -5.27
C ILE A 56 -6.88 -10.08 -6.13
N GLU A 57 -6.55 -11.30 -5.69
CA GLU A 57 -6.80 -12.52 -6.46
C GLU A 57 -6.14 -12.41 -7.84
N ASN A 58 -6.93 -12.44 -8.91
CA ASN A 58 -6.44 -12.37 -10.28
C ASN A 58 -6.57 -10.97 -10.90
N ASP A 59 -7.10 -9.98 -10.18
CA ASP A 59 -7.32 -8.65 -10.75
C ASP A 59 -6.35 -7.63 -10.15
N THR A 60 -5.77 -6.80 -11.01
CA THR A 60 -4.94 -5.67 -10.64
C THR A 60 -5.61 -4.37 -11.08
N ALA A 61 -5.72 -3.42 -10.15
CA ALA A 61 -6.23 -2.08 -10.39
C ALA A 61 -5.18 -1.05 -9.97
N ILE A 62 -4.90 -0.10 -10.85
CA ILE A 62 -3.98 1.02 -10.58
C ILE A 62 -4.80 2.31 -10.60
N ILE A 63 -4.72 3.08 -9.53
CA ILE A 63 -5.32 4.41 -9.40
C ILE A 63 -4.24 5.47 -9.54
N ILE A 64 -4.51 6.48 -10.37
CA ILE A 64 -3.65 7.64 -10.57
C ILE A 64 -4.50 8.89 -10.39
N GLY A 65 -4.19 9.71 -9.40
CA GLY A 65 -4.65 11.09 -9.32
C GLY A 65 -3.68 11.99 -10.07
N ASP A 66 -4.07 12.45 -11.27
CA ASP A 66 -3.29 13.38 -12.08
C ASP A 66 -3.94 14.77 -12.05
N PHE A 67 -3.30 15.67 -11.31
CA PHE A 67 -3.73 17.05 -11.13
C PHE A 67 -2.72 18.05 -11.69
N SER A 68 -1.77 17.57 -12.48
CA SER A 68 -0.71 18.40 -13.07
C SER A 68 -1.16 19.21 -14.29
N GLY A 69 -2.25 18.79 -14.94
CA GLY A 69 -2.84 19.47 -16.10
C GLY A 69 -3.96 20.45 -15.76
N LEU A 70 -4.44 21.17 -16.79
CA LEU A 70 -5.63 22.02 -16.69
C LEU A 70 -6.88 21.21 -16.29
N GLU A 71 -6.98 19.98 -16.81
CA GLU A 71 -8.04 19.04 -16.46
C GLU A 71 -7.55 18.05 -15.40
N LYS A 72 -7.93 18.30 -14.15
CA LYS A 72 -7.77 17.35 -13.05
C LYS A 72 -8.54 16.06 -13.36
N LYS A 73 -7.89 14.91 -13.20
CA LYS A 73 -8.51 13.61 -13.45
C LYS A 73 -8.00 12.54 -12.49
N ILE A 74 -8.87 11.57 -12.21
CA ILE A 74 -8.55 10.35 -11.49
C ILE A 74 -8.71 9.20 -12.48
N ILE A 75 -7.68 8.40 -12.62
CA ILE A 75 -7.59 7.34 -13.64
C ILE A 75 -7.56 6.01 -12.94
N MET A 76 -8.34 5.05 -13.44
CA MET A 76 -8.28 3.66 -13.03
C MET A 76 -7.89 2.80 -14.22
N ILE A 77 -6.79 2.07 -14.10
CA ILE A 77 -6.33 1.08 -15.07
C ILE A 77 -6.64 -0.29 -14.49
N ILE A 78 -7.28 -1.17 -15.25
CA ILE A 78 -7.64 -2.52 -14.83
C ILE A 78 -6.93 -3.53 -15.73
N ASP A 79 -6.26 -4.47 -15.08
CA ASP A 79 -5.73 -5.71 -15.64
C ASP A 79 -6.45 -6.87 -14.96
N LYS A 80 -7.19 -7.64 -15.75
CA LYS A 80 -7.93 -8.81 -15.31
C LYS A 80 -7.12 -10.06 -15.60
N ASN A 81 -7.30 -11.06 -14.76
CA ASN A 81 -6.60 -12.33 -14.87
C ASN A 81 -5.07 -12.24 -14.69
N SER A 82 -4.54 -11.09 -14.29
CA SER A 82 -3.12 -10.91 -13.94
C SER A 82 -2.19 -11.22 -15.12
N ASP A 83 -2.62 -10.90 -16.34
CA ASP A 83 -1.91 -11.26 -17.56
C ASP A 83 -1.01 -10.12 -18.09
N ASN A 84 -0.93 -9.01 -17.34
CA ASN A 84 -0.22 -7.79 -17.73
C ASN A 84 -0.77 -7.14 -19.00
N THR A 85 -2.07 -7.25 -19.22
CA THR A 85 -2.79 -6.54 -20.28
C THR A 85 -3.73 -5.50 -19.66
N ILE A 86 -3.90 -4.37 -20.34
CA ILE A 86 -4.88 -3.37 -19.94
C ILE A 86 -6.24 -3.77 -20.54
N ASP A 87 -7.15 -4.29 -19.72
CA ASP A 87 -8.54 -4.58 -20.11
C ASP A 87 -9.38 -3.31 -20.23
N SER A 88 -9.13 -2.35 -19.35
CA SER A 88 -9.89 -1.09 -19.36
C SER A 88 -9.17 0.05 -18.66
N VAL A 89 -9.44 1.25 -19.17
CA VAL A 89 -9.03 2.51 -18.56
C VAL A 89 -10.29 3.33 -18.31
N PHE A 90 -10.44 3.87 -17.11
CA PHE A 90 -11.49 4.81 -16.74
C PHE A 90 -10.85 6.13 -16.33
N GLU A 91 -11.44 7.24 -16.76
CA GLU A 91 -11.07 8.58 -16.34
C GLU A 91 -12.28 9.24 -15.70
N TYR A 92 -12.14 9.63 -14.44
CA TYR A 92 -13.09 10.46 -13.72
C TYR A 92 -12.57 11.89 -13.65
N TYR A 93 -13.41 12.85 -14.05
CA TYR A 93 -13.11 14.27 -14.06
C TYR A 93 -13.85 14.94 -12.89
N PRO A 94 -13.18 15.23 -11.76
CA PRO A 94 -13.89 15.60 -10.54
C PRO A 94 -14.63 16.94 -10.63
N LEU A 95 -14.18 17.86 -11.49
CA LEU A 95 -14.82 19.17 -11.69
C LEU A 95 -16.17 19.05 -12.41
N THR A 96 -16.24 18.23 -13.46
CA THR A 96 -17.46 18.01 -14.24
C THR A 96 -18.29 16.83 -13.75
N LYS A 97 -17.73 16.04 -12.82
CA LYS A 97 -18.28 14.76 -12.33
C LYS A 97 -18.53 13.73 -13.45
N ASP A 98 -17.75 13.84 -14.52
CA ASP A 98 -17.88 12.99 -15.69
C ASP A 98 -16.97 11.76 -15.56
N LEU A 99 -17.53 10.57 -15.77
CA LEU A 99 -16.82 9.30 -15.76
C LEU A 99 -16.81 8.72 -17.18
N ARG A 100 -15.62 8.54 -17.73
CA ARG A 100 -15.44 8.07 -19.11
C ARG A 100 -14.65 6.77 -19.12
N LYS A 101 -15.12 5.80 -19.89
CA LYS A 101 -14.29 4.65 -20.29
C LYS A 101 -13.47 5.03 -21.52
N LYS A 102 -12.17 4.71 -21.51
CA LYS A 102 -11.21 5.01 -22.57
C LYS A 102 -10.37 3.78 -22.89
N ASN A 103 -9.74 3.80 -24.07
CA ASN A 103 -8.74 2.81 -24.46
C ASN A 103 -7.32 3.24 -24.05
N ASN A 104 -7.13 4.52 -23.72
CA ASN A 104 -5.87 5.12 -23.32
C ASN A 104 -6.13 6.35 -22.42
N SER A 105 -5.10 6.84 -21.74
CA SER A 105 -5.15 8.11 -21.02
C SER A 105 -4.07 9.06 -21.54
N SER A 106 -4.35 10.36 -21.49
CA SER A 106 -3.38 11.42 -21.79
C SER A 106 -2.49 11.79 -20.61
N SER A 107 -2.67 11.15 -19.44
CA SER A 107 -1.83 11.38 -18.29
C SER A 107 -0.37 11.02 -18.56
N LYS A 108 0.54 11.84 -18.05
CA LYS A 108 1.99 11.55 -18.09
C LYS A 108 2.36 10.29 -17.29
N PHE A 109 1.50 9.85 -16.38
CA PHE A 109 1.68 8.66 -15.55
C PHE A 109 1.12 7.39 -16.22
N PHE A 110 0.37 7.54 -17.31
CA PHE A 110 -0.17 6.40 -18.04
C PHE A 110 0.92 5.74 -18.88
N ASN A 111 1.02 4.42 -18.79
CA ASN A 111 1.90 3.61 -19.60
C ASN A 111 1.13 2.41 -20.16
N LYS A 112 1.29 2.14 -21.46
CA LYS A 112 0.69 0.98 -22.11
C LYS A 112 1.36 -0.32 -21.67
N ASP A 113 2.63 -0.27 -21.29
CA ASP A 113 3.32 -1.37 -20.64
C ASP A 113 2.96 -1.36 -19.15
N ILE A 114 1.88 -2.06 -18.81
CA ILE A 114 1.38 -2.13 -17.43
C ILE A 114 2.35 -2.89 -16.52
N ALA A 115 3.08 -3.89 -17.04
CA ALA A 115 4.08 -4.60 -16.26
C ALA A 115 5.17 -3.63 -15.78
N LYS A 116 5.66 -2.76 -16.69
CA LYS A 116 6.58 -1.69 -16.31
C LYS A 116 5.96 -0.72 -15.31
N LEU A 117 4.71 -0.30 -15.50
CA LEU A 117 4.02 0.61 -14.57
C LEU A 117 3.94 0.03 -13.15
N LYS A 118 3.57 -1.25 -13.01
CA LYS A 118 3.54 -1.96 -11.72
C LYS A 118 4.92 -1.96 -11.06
N LYS A 119 5.97 -2.27 -11.83
CA LYS A 119 7.37 -2.22 -11.34
C LYS A 119 7.74 -0.81 -10.90
N ASP A 120 7.43 0.22 -11.69
CA ASP A 120 7.73 1.61 -11.35
C ASP A 120 7.05 2.06 -10.03
N ILE A 121 5.83 1.57 -9.76
CA ILE A 121 5.11 1.81 -8.51
C ILE A 121 5.78 1.11 -7.33
N ILE A 122 6.09 -0.19 -7.46
CA ILE A 122 6.77 -0.99 -6.42
C ILE A 122 8.15 -0.41 -6.10
N GLU A 123 8.91 -0.03 -7.12
CA GLU A 123 10.23 0.58 -6.99
C GLU A 123 10.17 2.01 -6.44
N GLY A 124 9.03 2.66 -6.62
CA GLY A 124 8.78 4.05 -6.29
C GLY A 124 9.45 5.05 -7.25
N THR A 125 9.85 4.60 -8.45
CA THR A 125 10.45 5.48 -9.47
C THR A 125 9.41 6.45 -10.02
N ILE A 126 8.14 6.06 -10.10
CA ILE A 126 7.05 6.91 -10.58
C ILE A 126 6.81 8.16 -9.73
N TYR A 127 7.16 8.12 -8.44
CA TYR A 127 6.98 9.27 -7.52
C TYR A 127 8.11 10.31 -7.68
N LYS A 128 9.28 9.91 -8.19
CA LYS A 128 10.45 10.79 -8.26
C LYS A 128 10.25 11.87 -9.32
N GLY A 129 10.39 13.13 -8.91
CA GLY A 129 10.29 14.29 -9.81
C GLY A 129 8.87 14.61 -10.28
N ASN A 130 7.84 14.01 -9.68
CA ASN A 130 6.47 14.05 -10.21
C ASN A 130 5.44 14.82 -9.37
N TYR A 131 5.88 15.64 -8.41
CA TYR A 131 5.02 16.36 -7.47
C TYR A 131 3.97 15.42 -6.84
N THR A 132 4.47 14.48 -6.04
CA THR A 132 3.72 13.45 -5.31
C THR A 132 4.18 13.43 -3.86
N ASP A 133 3.41 12.78 -3.00
CA ASP A 133 3.83 12.47 -1.63
C ASP A 133 5.12 11.61 -1.60
N GLY A 134 5.87 11.73 -0.50
CA GLY A 134 7.06 10.92 -0.25
C GLY A 134 6.70 9.48 0.15
N MET A 135 6.59 8.57 -0.82
CA MET A 135 6.25 7.17 -0.56
C MET A 135 7.50 6.33 -0.24
N LYS A 136 7.45 5.51 0.82
CA LYS A 136 8.47 4.47 1.05
C LYS A 136 8.21 3.27 0.12
N SER A 137 9.27 2.76 -0.51
CA SER A 137 9.17 1.75 -1.57
C SER A 137 10.03 0.51 -1.28
N ILE A 138 10.13 -0.40 -2.25
CA ILE A 138 10.91 -1.65 -2.14
C ILE A 138 12.36 -1.42 -1.69
N LYS A 139 13.02 -0.33 -2.14
CA LYS A 139 14.42 -0.06 -1.76
C LYS A 139 14.58 0.18 -0.26
N THR A 140 13.61 0.83 0.36
CA THR A 140 13.57 1.00 1.81
C THR A 140 13.41 -0.35 2.50
N LEU A 141 12.51 -1.20 2.00
CA LEU A 141 12.31 -2.55 2.51
C LEU A 141 13.58 -3.41 2.38
N GLU A 142 14.20 -3.44 1.21
CA GLU A 142 15.45 -4.17 0.96
C GLU A 142 16.58 -3.70 1.90
N SER A 143 16.70 -2.39 2.13
CA SER A 143 17.67 -1.83 3.08
C SER A 143 17.46 -2.36 4.50
N ILE A 144 16.20 -2.46 4.95
CA ILE A 144 15.86 -3.02 6.26
C ILE A 144 16.21 -4.52 6.31
N LEU A 145 15.87 -5.27 5.28
CA LEU A 145 16.09 -6.73 5.25
C LEU A 145 17.57 -7.10 5.24
N ASN A 146 18.40 -6.28 4.59
CA ASN A 146 19.85 -6.44 4.54
C ASN A 146 20.56 -5.95 5.82
N ASN A 147 19.87 -5.22 6.71
CA ASN A 147 20.45 -4.76 7.96
C ASN A 147 20.47 -5.88 9.02
N SER A 148 21.51 -5.90 9.85
CA SER A 148 21.64 -6.84 10.96
C SER A 148 20.64 -6.57 12.10
N ASP A 149 20.08 -5.35 12.22
CA ASP A 149 19.09 -5.05 13.25
C ASP A 149 17.71 -5.60 12.88
N THR A 150 17.29 -6.64 13.60
CA THR A 150 16.02 -7.35 13.36
C THR A 150 14.87 -6.83 14.21
N ARG A 151 15.06 -5.78 15.02
CA ARG A 151 14.01 -5.29 15.96
C ARG A 151 12.74 -4.83 15.24
N SER A 152 12.87 -4.43 13.99
CA SER A 152 11.78 -4.00 13.11
C SER A 152 11.08 -5.13 12.37
N LEU A 153 11.60 -6.36 12.43
CA LEU A 153 11.16 -7.51 11.62
C LEU A 153 10.34 -8.49 12.46
N TYR A 154 9.07 -8.63 12.14
CA TYR A 154 8.18 -9.62 12.74
C TYR A 154 7.87 -10.69 11.70
N ALA A 155 8.47 -11.87 11.87
CA ALA A 155 8.16 -13.02 11.02
C ALA A 155 6.76 -13.54 11.35
N ASP A 156 6.03 -13.92 10.31
CA ASP A 156 4.78 -14.67 10.36
C ASP A 156 5.00 -16.03 9.63
N VAL A 157 4.05 -16.95 9.76
CA VAL A 157 4.09 -18.29 9.13
C VAL A 157 4.31 -18.19 7.62
N TYR A 158 3.75 -17.15 6.99
CA TYR A 158 3.71 -17.00 5.54
C TYR A 158 4.61 -15.88 5.01
N GLY A 159 5.34 -15.16 5.88
CA GLY A 159 6.17 -14.01 5.46
C GLY A 159 6.59 -13.08 6.59
N PHE A 160 6.58 -11.76 6.34
CA PHE A 160 7.03 -10.75 7.30
C PHE A 160 6.08 -9.56 7.39
N ASN A 161 6.00 -9.00 8.59
CA ASN A 161 5.45 -7.68 8.90
C ASN A 161 6.58 -6.82 9.47
N ILE A 162 6.75 -5.60 8.95
CA ILE A 162 7.94 -4.80 9.20
C ILE A 162 7.53 -3.38 9.53
N LYS A 163 8.02 -2.88 10.67
CA LYS A 163 7.83 -1.49 11.09
C LYS A 163 9.12 -0.73 10.86
N TYR A 164 9.09 0.24 9.96
CA TYR A 164 10.24 1.08 9.68
C TYR A 164 10.21 2.35 10.54
N TYR A 165 11.29 2.57 11.28
CA TYR A 165 11.52 3.75 12.11
C TYR A 165 12.61 4.60 11.46
N GLU A 166 12.47 5.92 11.51
CA GLU A 166 13.56 6.80 11.07
C GLU A 166 14.67 6.82 12.13
N ILE A 167 15.91 7.11 11.72
CA ILE A 167 17.12 6.93 12.55
C ILE A 167 17.04 7.72 13.87
N ASP A 168 16.39 8.88 13.85
CA ASP A 168 16.22 9.81 14.96
C ASP A 168 14.81 9.77 15.59
N GLU A 169 13.93 8.88 15.13
CA GLU A 169 12.58 8.72 15.67
C GLU A 169 12.23 7.25 15.90
N LEU A 170 12.44 6.78 17.14
CA LEU A 170 12.28 5.38 17.54
C LEU A 170 10.90 5.08 18.15
N LYS A 171 10.08 6.09 18.46
CA LYS A 171 8.77 5.91 19.10
C LYS A 171 7.65 5.78 18.06
N LYS A 172 7.87 6.27 16.84
CA LYS A 172 6.89 6.30 15.76
C LYS A 172 7.49 5.69 14.50
N HIS A 173 6.76 4.79 13.86
CA HIS A 173 7.19 4.20 12.59
C HIS A 173 6.69 5.06 11.42
N SER A 174 7.55 5.32 10.43
CA SER A 174 7.21 6.07 9.22
C SER A 174 6.61 5.20 8.13
N ALA A 175 6.84 3.89 8.17
CA ALA A 175 6.22 2.96 7.24
C ALA A 175 5.97 1.57 7.84
N LEU A 176 5.03 0.87 7.23
CA LEU A 176 4.76 -0.54 7.42
C LEU A 176 4.95 -1.26 6.09
N PHE A 177 5.72 -2.34 6.12
CA PHE A 177 5.85 -3.24 4.99
C PHE A 177 5.36 -4.63 5.37
N THR A 178 4.59 -5.25 4.49
CA THR A 178 4.16 -6.63 4.67
C THR A 178 4.39 -7.38 3.36
N TYR A 179 5.02 -8.54 3.41
CA TYR A 179 5.19 -9.39 2.23
C TYR A 179 5.21 -10.86 2.59
N GLY A 180 4.74 -11.70 1.66
CA GLY A 180 4.78 -13.14 1.82
C GLY A 180 3.90 -13.90 0.85
N LYS A 181 3.75 -15.20 1.12
CA LYS A 181 3.06 -16.16 0.24
C LYS A 181 2.24 -17.15 1.07
N ALA A 182 0.96 -17.23 0.74
CA ALA A 182 0.03 -18.22 1.26
C ALA A 182 -0.43 -19.17 0.14
N SER A 183 -1.26 -20.16 0.47
CA SER A 183 -1.85 -21.08 -0.52
C SER A 183 -2.73 -20.37 -1.54
N ALA A 184 -3.39 -19.28 -1.15
CA ALA A 184 -4.28 -18.49 -2.00
C ALA A 184 -3.54 -17.56 -2.97
N GLY A 185 -2.29 -17.20 -2.67
CA GLY A 185 -1.51 -16.28 -3.49
C GLY A 185 -0.45 -15.51 -2.69
N TYR A 186 0.05 -14.44 -3.28
CA TYR A 186 1.08 -13.57 -2.71
C TYR A 186 0.46 -12.33 -2.08
N TYR A 187 1.12 -11.80 -1.06
CA TYR A 187 0.76 -10.52 -0.49
C TYR A 187 1.97 -9.60 -0.42
N LEU A 188 1.73 -8.31 -0.69
CA LEU A 188 2.74 -7.26 -0.73
C LEU A 188 2.05 -5.94 -0.39
N GLN A 189 2.47 -5.27 0.66
CA GLN A 189 1.84 -4.03 1.11
C GLN A 189 2.91 -3.02 1.54
N PHE A 190 2.86 -1.83 0.95
CA PHE A 190 3.72 -0.71 1.28
C PHE A 190 2.85 0.43 1.80
N LYS A 191 2.86 0.64 3.11
CA LYS A 191 2.12 1.71 3.77
C LYS A 191 3.09 2.76 4.28
N THR A 192 2.93 4.00 3.83
CA THR A 192 3.62 5.15 4.41
C THR A 192 2.69 5.82 5.42
N VAL A 193 3.14 5.94 6.67
CA VAL A 193 2.39 6.59 7.76
C VAL A 193 2.67 8.07 7.81
N TYR A 194 3.94 8.44 7.57
CA TYR A 194 4.37 9.81 7.37
C TYR A 194 5.70 9.81 6.59
N TYR A 195 6.02 10.96 6.01
CA TYR A 195 7.34 11.25 5.46
C TYR A 195 7.80 12.63 5.90
N ARG A 196 9.11 12.85 5.90
CA ARG A 196 9.69 14.16 6.18
C ARG A 196 9.89 14.92 4.89
N LYS A 197 9.34 16.14 4.85
CA LYS A 197 9.64 17.11 3.79
C LYS A 197 10.96 17.81 4.06
N ASP A 198 11.25 18.05 5.34
CA ASP A 198 12.50 18.59 5.85
C ASP A 198 12.75 18.08 7.28
N HIS A 199 13.81 18.54 7.94
CA HIS A 199 14.21 18.10 9.28
C HIS A 199 13.24 18.48 10.41
N ARG A 200 12.24 19.35 10.17
CA ARG A 200 11.24 19.81 11.14
C ARG A 200 9.82 19.41 10.76
N THR A 201 9.57 19.19 9.48
CA THR A 201 8.22 19.02 8.94
C THR A 201 7.95 17.57 8.54
N GLU A 202 7.03 16.94 9.26
CA GLU A 202 6.42 15.67 8.88
C GLU A 202 5.09 15.91 8.17
N GLU A 203 4.87 15.22 7.05
CA GLU A 203 3.62 15.22 6.31
C GLU A 203 3.06 13.79 6.25
N ARG A 204 1.73 13.70 6.13
CA ARG A 204 1.04 12.43 5.89
C ARG A 204 0.66 12.36 4.42
N PRO A 205 0.88 11.23 3.75
CA PRO A 205 0.51 11.12 2.36
C PRO A 205 -1.01 11.17 2.20
N VAL A 206 -1.46 11.65 1.05
CA VAL A 206 -2.88 11.69 0.66
C VAL A 206 -3.46 10.27 0.59
N LEU A 207 -2.66 9.33 0.07
CA LEU A 207 -2.93 7.90 0.08
C LEU A 207 -1.84 7.17 0.88
N ASN A 208 -2.24 6.44 1.91
CA ASN A 208 -1.30 5.76 2.80
C ASN A 208 -0.60 4.58 2.11
N TYR A 209 -1.30 3.85 1.24
CA TYR A 209 -0.70 2.74 0.50
C TYR A 209 -0.22 3.20 -0.88
N SER A 210 1.01 2.84 -1.25
CA SER A 210 1.45 2.83 -2.65
C SER A 210 1.17 1.49 -3.31
N VAL A 211 1.24 0.41 -2.52
CA VAL A 211 0.98 -0.97 -2.94
C VAL A 211 0.11 -1.66 -1.90
N TYR A 212 -0.97 -2.30 -2.33
CA TYR A 212 -1.79 -3.19 -1.48
C TYR A 212 -2.17 -4.44 -2.26
N CYS A 213 -1.47 -5.54 -2.01
CA CYS A 213 -1.71 -6.83 -2.66
C CYS A 213 -2.11 -7.87 -1.62
N ARG A 214 -3.17 -8.64 -1.91
CA ARG A 214 -3.70 -9.69 -1.03
C ARG A 214 -4.18 -10.85 -1.88
N ASP A 215 -3.72 -12.06 -1.54
CA ASP A 215 -4.04 -13.29 -2.28
C ASP A 215 -3.79 -13.14 -3.79
N SER A 216 -2.79 -12.35 -4.15
CA SER A 216 -2.54 -11.92 -5.52
C SER A 216 -1.81 -12.99 -6.31
N ASN A 217 -2.29 -13.22 -7.54
CA ASN A 217 -1.63 -14.04 -8.55
C ASN A 217 -0.88 -13.18 -9.59
N ASP A 218 -0.77 -11.87 -9.35
CA ASP A 218 -0.07 -10.95 -10.24
C ASP A 218 1.41 -11.36 -10.39
N PRO A 219 1.90 -11.57 -11.62
CA PRO A 219 3.25 -12.07 -11.86
C PRO A 219 4.33 -11.10 -11.35
N ILE A 220 4.08 -9.79 -11.37
CA ILE A 220 5.02 -8.77 -10.88
C ILE A 220 5.10 -8.81 -9.35
N VAL A 221 3.95 -8.98 -8.69
CA VAL A 221 3.87 -9.14 -7.23
C VAL A 221 4.58 -10.42 -6.81
N LYS A 222 4.30 -11.53 -7.49
CA LYS A 222 4.97 -12.82 -7.29
C LYS A 222 6.48 -12.70 -7.43
N GLU A 223 6.96 -12.14 -8.55
CA GLU A 223 8.39 -11.92 -8.80
C GLU A 223 9.03 -11.11 -7.66
N THR A 224 8.39 -10.02 -7.26
CA THR A 224 8.88 -9.13 -6.20
C THR A 224 9.00 -9.86 -4.86
N VAL A 225 7.97 -10.59 -4.45
CA VAL A 225 7.96 -11.32 -3.17
C VAL A 225 8.99 -12.45 -3.15
N GLU A 226 9.10 -13.22 -4.23
CA GLU A 226 10.11 -14.29 -4.34
C GLU A 226 11.54 -13.72 -4.29
N ASN A 227 11.77 -12.53 -4.86
CA ASN A 227 13.05 -11.83 -4.74
C ASN A 227 13.34 -11.36 -3.31
N LEU A 228 12.33 -10.87 -2.58
CA LEU A 228 12.48 -10.52 -1.16
C LEU A 228 12.81 -11.75 -0.30
N PHE A 229 12.22 -12.91 -0.60
CA PHE A 229 12.56 -14.15 0.10
C PHE A 229 13.99 -14.63 -0.17
N LYS A 230 14.62 -14.27 -1.29
CA LYS A 230 16.06 -14.52 -1.50
C LYS A 230 16.93 -13.69 -0.57
N ILE A 231 16.48 -12.50 -0.18
CA ILE A 231 17.18 -11.67 0.80
C ILE A 231 16.97 -12.24 2.21
N ARG A 232 15.72 -12.56 2.56
CA ARG A 232 15.38 -13.09 3.88
C ARG A 232 14.13 -13.96 3.87
N GLN A 233 14.27 -15.21 4.31
CA GLN A 233 13.14 -16.13 4.45
C GLN A 233 12.58 -16.13 5.88
N PRO A 234 11.25 -16.34 6.04
CA PRO A 234 10.66 -16.57 7.35
C PRO A 234 11.23 -17.89 7.90
N GLY A 235 11.91 -17.83 9.03
CA GLY A 235 12.53 -19.02 9.62
C GLY A 235 11.47 -19.95 10.17
N VAL A 236 11.39 -21.18 9.65
CA VAL A 236 10.77 -22.30 10.37
C VAL A 236 11.70 -22.59 11.56
N ASN A 237 11.30 -22.19 12.77
CA ASN A 237 12.01 -22.36 14.04
C ASN A 237 13.34 -21.59 14.22
N SER A 238 13.25 -20.43 14.87
CA SER A 238 14.20 -20.11 15.94
C SER A 238 13.45 -20.01 17.26
N GLN A 239 12.95 -21.16 17.74
CA GLN A 239 12.89 -21.39 19.18
C GLN A 239 14.31 -21.23 19.72
N LYS A 240 14.69 -20.01 20.09
CA LYS A 240 15.58 -19.83 21.24
C LYS A 240 14.76 -20.29 22.45
N ARG A 241 14.77 -21.61 22.68
CA ARG A 241 14.53 -22.14 24.02
C ARG A 241 15.58 -21.46 24.88
N TYR A 242 15.14 -20.53 25.73
CA TYR A 242 15.91 -20.13 26.88
C TYR A 242 16.28 -21.43 27.62
N LYS A 243 17.57 -21.75 27.63
CA LYS A 243 18.16 -22.65 28.62
C LYS A 243 18.64 -21.79 29.77
#